data_AF-A0A7V8X6L5-F1
#
_entry.id   AF-A0A7V8X6L5-F1
#
_cell.length_a   1.000
_cell.length_b   1.000
_cell.length_c   1.000
_cell.angle_alpha   90.00
_cell.angle_beta   90.00
_cell.angle_gamma   90.00
#
_symmetry.space_group_name_H-M   'P 1'
#
loop_
_entity.id
_entity.type
_entity.pdbx_description
1 polymer ?
#
loop_
_entity_poly.entity_id
_entity_poly.type
_entity_poly.pdbx_seq_one_letter_code
_entity_poly.pdbx_strand_id
1 'polypeptide(L)'
;MTGFDDARFDYDQVLAFVMGALSTAGLTEDQANGAAEMLVKADLRGVASHGLGRLTWYVRRLQNGLEDPNAELTIDRESAATLALDANHSMGLLAGPRAMRMTIDRAKTSGICLTTVRRSNHFGIAGTYAVMATEEGLGGIAMTNASRLVVPMFGREPRLGTNPIAFAVPTSGEPFVLDMSTSTVAWGKIEIARRAGLPIPEGWAVDPDGGATTDPHQAKWLTPLGGTRELAGHKGYGLAMMVDILCGPLGGNAWSNRIARPMEQTEPTG
;
A
#
# COMPACT_ATOMS: atom_id res chain seq x y z
N MET A 1 -4.23 28.87 11.05
CA MET A 1 -4.35 29.29 9.64
C MET A 1 -2.93 29.43 9.12
N THR A 2 -2.36 28.36 8.55
CA THR A 2 -1.01 28.37 7.96
C THR A 2 -1.20 28.22 6.46
N GLY A 3 -1.00 29.32 5.74
CA GLY A 3 -1.16 29.41 4.29
C GLY A 3 -0.12 28.57 3.56
N PHE A 4 -0.49 27.34 3.26
CA PHE A 4 -0.23 26.85 1.92
C PHE A 4 -1.34 27.45 1.07
N ASP A 5 -1.00 28.20 0.02
CA ASP A 5 -1.99 28.41 -1.03
C ASP A 5 -2.46 27.02 -1.45
N ASP A 6 -3.77 26.78 -1.39
CA ASP A 6 -4.41 25.58 -1.95
C ASP A 6 -4.25 25.66 -3.47
N ALA A 7 -3.02 25.44 -3.93
CA ALA A 7 -2.65 25.44 -5.33
C ALA A 7 -3.37 24.26 -5.98
N ARG A 8 -4.35 24.58 -6.82
CA ARG A 8 -5.08 23.60 -7.62
C ARG A 8 -4.40 23.50 -8.96
N PHE A 9 -4.13 22.28 -9.36
CA PHE A 9 -3.54 21.96 -10.64
C PHE A 9 -4.55 21.18 -11.48
N ASP A 10 -4.50 21.39 -12.79
CA ASP A 10 -5.32 20.66 -13.75
C ASP A 10 -4.90 19.18 -13.78
N TYR A 11 -5.87 18.29 -13.94
CA TYR A 11 -5.65 16.84 -13.93
C TYR A 11 -4.70 16.40 -15.05
N ASP A 12 -4.93 16.86 -16.28
CA ASP A 12 -4.16 16.43 -17.44
C ASP A 12 -2.72 16.95 -17.35
N GLN A 13 -2.54 18.18 -16.85
CA GLN A 13 -1.21 18.75 -16.61
C GLN A 13 -0.42 17.95 -15.56
N VAL A 14 -1.09 17.58 -14.47
CA VAL A 14 -0.48 16.76 -13.41
C VAL A 14 -0.13 15.38 -13.95
N LEU A 15 -1.04 14.73 -14.68
CA LEU A 15 -0.81 13.42 -15.26
C LEU A 15 0.40 13.44 -16.21
N ALA A 16 0.45 14.40 -17.13
CA ALA A 16 1.56 14.57 -18.08
C ALA A 16 2.90 14.80 -17.37
N PHE A 17 2.92 15.60 -16.30
CA PHE A 17 4.13 15.81 -15.50
C PHE A 17 4.62 14.52 -14.83
N VAL A 18 3.71 13.77 -14.19
CA VAL A 18 4.04 12.51 -13.51
C VAL A 18 4.53 11.47 -14.52
N MET A 19 3.88 11.36 -15.68
CA MET A 19 4.32 10.50 -16.79
C MET A 19 5.73 10.86 -17.24
N GLY A 20 6.00 12.14 -17.53
CA GLY A 20 7.32 12.60 -17.98
C GLY A 20 8.42 12.29 -16.96
N ALA A 21 8.14 12.47 -15.67
CA ALA A 21 9.08 12.14 -14.60
C ALA A 21 9.39 10.64 -14.53
N LEU A 22 8.37 9.78 -14.64
CA LEU A 22 8.52 8.33 -14.60
C LEU A 22 9.19 7.76 -15.85
N SER A 23 8.87 8.30 -17.03
CA SER A 23 9.55 7.92 -18.28
C SER A 23 11.03 8.30 -18.25
N THR A 24 11.35 9.49 -17.75
CA THR A 24 12.74 9.93 -17.54
C THR A 24 13.48 9.03 -16.55
N ALA A 25 12.76 8.41 -15.62
CA ALA A 25 13.30 7.45 -14.65
C ALA A 25 13.46 6.02 -15.22
N GLY A 26 13.09 5.78 -16.49
CA GLY A 26 13.35 4.52 -17.19
C GLY A 26 12.11 3.70 -17.54
N LEU A 27 10.88 4.17 -17.23
CA LEU A 27 9.66 3.48 -17.66
C LEU A 27 9.35 3.76 -19.14
N THR A 28 8.75 2.77 -19.83
CA THR A 28 8.12 3.02 -21.13
C THR A 28 6.94 3.98 -21.00
N GLU A 29 6.48 4.57 -22.09
CA GLU A 29 5.33 5.48 -22.09
C GLU A 29 4.06 4.82 -21.49
N ASP A 30 3.76 3.58 -21.89
CA ASP A 30 2.61 2.83 -21.36
C ASP A 30 2.73 2.54 -19.86
N GLN A 31 3.93 2.18 -19.40
CA GLN A 31 4.19 1.94 -17.98
C GLN A 31 4.08 3.23 -17.18
N ALA A 32 4.66 4.32 -17.69
CA ALA A 32 4.59 5.63 -17.06
C ALA A 32 3.14 6.13 -16.97
N ASN A 33 2.33 5.95 -18.02
CA ASN A 33 0.91 6.27 -17.99
C ASN A 33 0.17 5.49 -16.89
N GLY A 34 0.33 4.16 -16.87
CA GLY A 34 -0.34 3.32 -15.89
C GLY A 34 0.04 3.64 -14.44
N ALA A 35 1.32 3.88 -14.17
CA ALA A 35 1.79 4.26 -12.84
C ALA A 35 1.37 5.69 -12.46
N ALA A 36 1.40 6.64 -13.40
CA ALA A 36 0.95 8.01 -13.18
C ALA A 36 -0.54 8.06 -12.83
N GLU A 37 -1.39 7.34 -13.56
CA GLU A 37 -2.82 7.26 -13.26
C GLU A 37 -3.07 6.79 -11.82
N MET A 38 -2.31 5.81 -11.32
CA MET A 38 -2.48 5.29 -9.96
C MET A 38 -2.14 6.35 -8.90
N LEU A 39 -1.05 7.11 -9.11
CA LEU A 39 -0.65 8.20 -8.21
C LEU A 39 -1.69 9.33 -8.21
N VAL A 40 -2.14 9.77 -9.38
CA VAL A 40 -3.12 10.85 -9.48
C VAL A 40 -4.48 10.41 -8.93
N LYS A 41 -4.90 9.16 -9.17
CA LYS A 41 -6.12 8.59 -8.58
C LYS A 41 -6.08 8.59 -7.06
N ALA A 42 -4.92 8.37 -6.44
CA ALA A 42 -4.79 8.44 -4.99
C ALA A 42 -5.07 9.86 -4.46
N ASP A 43 -4.57 10.90 -5.11
CA ASP A 43 -4.86 12.29 -4.74
C ASP A 43 -6.33 12.66 -4.97
N LEU A 44 -6.90 12.28 -6.12
CA LEU A 44 -8.33 12.50 -6.42
C LEU A 44 -9.27 11.85 -5.40
N ARG A 45 -8.84 10.75 -4.80
CA ARG A 45 -9.58 10.05 -3.73
C ARG A 45 -9.27 10.56 -2.32
N GLY A 46 -8.48 11.63 -2.20
CA GLY A 46 -8.10 12.22 -0.92
C GLY A 46 -7.07 11.42 -0.13
N VAL A 47 -6.37 10.47 -0.76
CA VAL A 47 -5.34 9.63 -0.15
C VAL A 47 -3.94 10.15 -0.49
N ALA A 48 -3.69 11.42 -0.14
CA ALA A 48 -2.47 12.14 -0.52
C ALA A 48 -1.15 11.49 -0.05
N SER A 49 -1.20 10.62 0.97
CA SER A 49 -0.04 9.86 1.45
C SER A 49 0.50 8.84 0.44
N HIS A 50 -0.30 8.50 -0.58
CA HIS A 50 0.02 7.53 -1.64
C HIS A 50 -0.11 8.15 -3.05
N GLY A 51 -0.36 9.45 -3.16
CA GLY A 51 -0.41 10.18 -4.44
C GLY A 51 0.91 10.86 -4.80
N LEU A 52 0.85 12.06 -5.37
CA LEU A 52 2.00 12.80 -5.91
C LEU A 52 3.15 12.99 -4.90
N GLY A 53 2.84 13.06 -3.61
CA GLY A 53 3.85 13.14 -2.55
C GLY A 53 4.86 11.97 -2.55
N ARG A 54 4.55 10.86 -3.23
CA ARG A 54 5.43 9.69 -3.42
C ARG A 54 6.23 9.70 -4.72
N LEU A 55 5.98 10.61 -5.66
CA LEU A 55 6.62 10.58 -6.98
C LEU A 55 8.14 10.59 -6.90
N THR A 56 8.71 11.50 -6.10
CA THR A 56 10.17 11.60 -5.92
C THR A 56 10.78 10.33 -5.32
N TRP A 57 10.01 9.62 -4.47
CA TRP A 57 10.43 8.36 -3.90
C TRP A 57 10.46 7.25 -4.96
N TYR A 58 9.42 7.13 -5.80
CA TYR A 58 9.41 6.16 -6.91
C TYR A 58 10.53 6.40 -7.92
N VAL A 59 10.74 7.66 -8.35
CA VAL A 59 11.81 8.02 -9.28
C VAL A 59 13.18 7.63 -8.73
N ARG A 60 13.46 7.91 -7.45
CA ARG A 60 14.73 7.53 -6.82
C ARG A 60 14.92 6.02 -6.75
N ARG A 61 13.85 5.25 -6.54
CA ARG A 61 13.95 3.78 -6.48
C ARG A 61 14.27 3.16 -7.83
N LEU A 62 13.65 3.65 -8.90
CA LEU A 62 13.98 3.27 -10.27
C LEU A 62 15.45 3.61 -10.59
N GLN A 63 15.87 4.85 -10.32
CA GLN A 63 17.24 5.30 -10.58
C GLN A 63 18.31 4.52 -9.80
N ASN A 64 17.98 4.06 -8.60
CA ASN A 64 18.87 3.27 -7.75
C ASN A 64 18.76 1.75 -8.01
N GLY A 65 17.99 1.31 -9.01
CA GLY A 65 17.83 -0.12 -9.33
C GLY A 65 17.13 -0.94 -8.25
N LEU A 66 16.36 -0.30 -7.36
CA LEU A 66 15.56 -0.99 -6.33
C LEU A 66 14.26 -1.55 -6.91
N GLU A 67 13.84 -1.03 -8.06
CA GLU A 67 12.70 -1.49 -8.84
C GLU A 67 13.16 -1.66 -10.29
N ASP A 68 12.81 -2.77 -10.91
CA ASP A 68 13.20 -3.05 -12.30
C ASP A 68 12.13 -2.52 -13.27
N PRO A 69 12.44 -1.49 -14.09
CA PRO A 69 11.51 -0.94 -15.07
C PRO A 69 11.15 -1.94 -16.18
N ASN A 70 12.00 -2.96 -16.42
CA ASN A 70 11.80 -3.97 -17.45
C ASN A 70 11.17 -5.25 -16.91
N ALA A 71 10.80 -5.28 -15.64
CA ALA A 71 10.25 -6.49 -15.02
C ALA A 71 8.93 -6.92 -15.66
N GLU A 72 8.89 -8.19 -16.03
CA GLU A 72 7.69 -8.89 -16.49
C GLU A 72 7.18 -9.82 -15.40
N LEU A 73 5.86 -9.96 -15.28
CA LEU A 73 5.27 -10.88 -14.30
C LEU A 73 5.35 -12.30 -14.88
N THR A 74 5.85 -13.24 -14.09
CA THR A 74 5.88 -14.65 -14.45
C THR A 74 4.94 -15.46 -13.56
N ILE A 75 4.33 -16.50 -14.13
CA ILE A 75 3.50 -17.44 -13.37
C ILE A 75 4.43 -18.54 -12.84
N ASP A 76 4.60 -18.59 -11.52
CA ASP A 76 5.35 -19.66 -10.86
C ASP A 76 4.52 -20.94 -10.80
N ARG A 77 3.23 -20.81 -10.46
CA ARG A 77 2.26 -21.91 -10.35
C ARG A 77 0.84 -21.43 -10.63
N GLU A 78 0.02 -22.31 -11.17
CA GLU A 78 -1.40 -22.02 -11.37
C GLU A 78 -2.29 -23.24 -11.19
N SER A 79 -3.57 -22.97 -10.93
CA SER A 79 -4.66 -23.95 -10.98
C SER A 79 -5.90 -23.30 -11.61
N ALA A 80 -7.02 -24.02 -11.67
CA ALA A 80 -8.29 -23.46 -12.12
C ALA A 80 -8.72 -22.21 -11.32
N ALA A 81 -8.34 -22.09 -10.04
CA ALA A 81 -8.79 -21.01 -9.15
C ALA A 81 -7.64 -20.29 -8.42
N THR A 82 -6.38 -20.55 -8.76
CA THR A 82 -5.24 -19.90 -8.10
C THR A 82 -4.13 -19.51 -9.07
N LEU A 83 -3.42 -18.43 -8.74
CA LEU A 83 -2.23 -17.97 -9.44
C LEU A 83 -1.16 -17.61 -8.40
N ALA A 84 0.04 -18.15 -8.53
CA ALA A 84 1.22 -17.69 -7.82
C ALA A 84 2.13 -16.97 -8.81
N LEU A 85 2.29 -15.66 -8.63
CA LEU A 85 3.01 -14.79 -9.52
C LEU A 85 4.32 -14.31 -8.90
N ASP A 86 5.33 -14.17 -9.73
CA ASP A 86 6.56 -13.48 -9.41
C ASP A 86 6.61 -12.17 -10.20
N ALA A 87 6.71 -11.05 -9.49
CA ALA A 87 6.76 -9.73 -10.10
C ALA A 87 8.17 -9.32 -10.54
N ASN A 88 9.21 -10.14 -10.31
CA ASN A 88 10.57 -9.89 -10.76
C ASN A 88 11.09 -8.48 -10.39
N HIS A 89 10.76 -8.02 -9.17
CA HIS A 89 11.12 -6.69 -8.65
C HIS A 89 10.43 -5.52 -9.37
N SER A 90 9.32 -5.76 -10.05
CA SER A 90 8.51 -4.72 -10.68
C SER A 90 7.94 -3.73 -9.65
N MET A 91 7.69 -2.51 -10.10
CA MET A 91 6.93 -1.51 -9.37
C MET A 91 5.52 -2.04 -9.07
N GLY A 92 5.07 -1.90 -7.82
CA GLY A 92 3.74 -2.37 -7.43
C GLY A 92 2.61 -1.70 -8.22
N LEU A 93 2.81 -0.45 -8.66
CA LEU A 93 1.87 0.27 -9.54
C LEU A 93 1.70 -0.37 -10.92
N LEU A 94 2.66 -1.19 -11.37
CA LEU A 94 2.61 -1.93 -12.63
C LEU A 94 2.19 -3.38 -12.40
N ALA A 95 2.74 -4.02 -11.38
CA ALA A 95 2.44 -5.42 -11.05
C ALA A 95 1.01 -5.61 -10.53
N GLY A 96 0.52 -4.70 -9.68
CA GLY A 96 -0.81 -4.79 -9.07
C GLY A 96 -1.96 -4.88 -10.08
N PRO A 97 -2.08 -3.93 -11.03
CA PRO A 97 -3.14 -3.98 -12.05
C PRO A 97 -3.05 -5.21 -12.94
N ARG A 98 -1.82 -5.62 -13.30
CA ARG A 98 -1.59 -6.82 -14.14
C ARG A 98 -2.05 -8.08 -13.40
N ALA A 99 -1.62 -8.25 -12.16
CA ALA A 99 -2.03 -9.38 -11.31
C ALA A 99 -3.56 -9.41 -11.15
N MET A 100 -4.17 -8.27 -10.83
CA MET A 100 -5.63 -8.20 -10.63
C MET A 100 -6.42 -8.55 -11.90
N ARG A 101 -5.97 -8.12 -13.09
CA ARG A 101 -6.60 -8.52 -14.36
C ARG A 101 -6.52 -10.04 -14.56
N MET A 102 -5.36 -10.64 -14.33
CA MET A 102 -5.20 -12.10 -14.40
C MET A 102 -6.11 -12.82 -13.40
N THR A 103 -6.27 -12.28 -12.18
CA THR A 103 -7.20 -12.79 -11.16
C THR A 103 -8.65 -12.72 -11.64
N ILE A 104 -9.06 -11.58 -12.21
CA ILE A 104 -10.41 -11.36 -12.75
C ILE A 104 -10.71 -12.35 -13.88
N ASP A 105 -9.80 -12.47 -14.85
CA ASP A 105 -9.96 -13.36 -15.99
C ASP A 105 -10.13 -14.82 -15.55
N ARG A 106 -9.30 -15.25 -14.58
CA ARG A 106 -9.43 -16.58 -13.97
C ARG A 106 -10.78 -16.71 -13.25
N ALA A 107 -11.13 -15.77 -12.38
CA ALA A 107 -12.37 -15.79 -11.60
C ALA A 107 -13.64 -15.86 -12.46
N LYS A 108 -13.67 -15.21 -13.64
CA LYS A 108 -14.80 -15.31 -14.59
C LYS A 108 -15.05 -16.74 -15.07
N THR A 109 -14.02 -17.56 -15.13
CA THR A 109 -14.12 -18.96 -15.60
C THR A 109 -14.26 -19.97 -14.46
N SER A 110 -13.71 -19.68 -13.28
CA SER A 110 -13.67 -20.60 -12.13
C SER A 110 -14.66 -20.25 -11.00
N GLY A 111 -15.30 -19.08 -11.06
CA GLY A 111 -16.18 -18.54 -10.01
C GLY A 111 -15.43 -17.80 -8.89
N ILE A 112 -14.15 -18.14 -8.64
CA ILE A 112 -13.28 -17.46 -7.68
C ILE A 112 -11.81 -17.63 -8.09
N CYS A 113 -10.99 -16.61 -7.84
CA CYS A 113 -9.54 -16.74 -7.97
C CYS A 113 -8.81 -16.10 -6.79
N LEU A 114 -7.82 -16.81 -6.25
CA LEU A 114 -6.83 -16.26 -5.31
C LEU A 114 -5.48 -16.12 -6.02
N THR A 115 -4.93 -14.91 -5.98
CA THR A 115 -3.61 -14.63 -6.56
C THR A 115 -2.64 -14.15 -5.49
N THR A 116 -1.47 -14.79 -5.43
CA THR A 116 -0.33 -14.30 -4.63
C THR A 116 0.71 -13.68 -5.54
N VAL A 117 1.35 -12.61 -5.10
CA VAL A 117 2.41 -11.93 -5.86
C VAL A 117 3.63 -11.79 -4.96
N ARG A 118 4.77 -12.31 -5.41
CA ARG A 118 6.05 -12.14 -4.71
C ARG A 118 7.04 -11.26 -5.44
N ARG A 119 8.05 -10.78 -4.71
CA ARG A 119 9.10 -9.88 -5.23
C ARG A 119 8.51 -8.66 -5.95
N SER A 120 7.46 -8.07 -5.38
CA SER A 120 6.86 -6.82 -5.84
C SER A 120 7.23 -5.66 -4.91
N ASN A 121 7.08 -4.43 -5.40
CA ASN A 121 7.34 -3.22 -4.62
C ASN A 121 6.04 -2.51 -4.19
N HIS A 122 6.15 -1.31 -3.61
CA HIS A 122 5.01 -0.55 -3.09
C HIS A 122 3.92 -0.34 -4.17
N PHE A 123 2.71 -0.80 -3.88
CA PHE A 123 1.59 -0.82 -4.81
C PHE A 123 0.55 0.30 -4.57
N GLY A 124 0.91 1.40 -3.92
CA GLY A 124 -0.01 2.54 -3.77
C GLY A 124 -1.26 2.21 -2.93
N ILE A 125 -2.44 2.58 -3.42
CA ILE A 125 -3.72 2.39 -2.71
C ILE A 125 -4.37 1.06 -3.08
N ALA A 126 -4.65 0.22 -2.08
CA ALA A 126 -5.16 -1.14 -2.30
C ALA A 126 -6.56 -1.13 -2.93
N GLY A 127 -7.37 -0.10 -2.62
CA GLY A 127 -8.73 0.07 -3.12
C GLY A 127 -8.83 0.10 -4.64
N THR A 128 -7.82 0.61 -5.35
CA THR A 128 -7.85 0.64 -6.82
C THR A 128 -7.94 -0.76 -7.41
N TYR A 129 -7.22 -1.72 -6.85
CA TYR A 129 -7.21 -3.09 -7.36
C TYR A 129 -8.53 -3.80 -7.05
N ALA A 130 -9.09 -3.62 -5.86
CA ALA A 130 -10.39 -4.17 -5.53
C ALA A 130 -11.49 -3.61 -6.44
N VAL A 131 -11.45 -2.30 -6.77
CA VAL A 131 -12.42 -1.65 -7.66
C VAL A 131 -12.37 -2.20 -9.08
N MET A 132 -11.20 -2.60 -9.60
CA MET A 132 -11.10 -3.23 -10.93
C MET A 132 -11.97 -4.49 -11.06
N ALA A 133 -12.19 -5.24 -9.98
CA ALA A 133 -13.12 -6.38 -10.01
C ALA A 133 -14.57 -5.91 -10.24
N THR A 134 -14.95 -4.80 -9.62
CA THR A 134 -16.33 -4.28 -9.66
C THR A 134 -16.72 -3.76 -11.03
N GLU A 135 -15.76 -3.21 -11.78
CA GLU A 135 -15.92 -2.78 -13.19
C GLU A 135 -16.29 -3.97 -14.10
N GLU A 136 -15.94 -5.19 -13.68
CA GLU A 136 -16.20 -6.44 -14.39
C GLU A 136 -17.34 -7.26 -13.77
N GLY A 137 -18.13 -6.64 -12.87
CA GLY A 137 -19.28 -7.27 -12.21
C GLY A 137 -18.91 -8.27 -11.11
N LEU A 138 -17.66 -8.23 -10.60
CA LEU A 138 -17.14 -9.14 -9.57
C LEU A 138 -16.85 -8.42 -8.25
N GLY A 139 -16.88 -9.16 -7.14
CA GLY A 139 -16.30 -8.68 -5.88
C GLY A 139 -14.77 -8.83 -5.89
N GLY A 140 -14.07 -7.89 -5.25
CA GLY A 140 -12.61 -7.85 -5.21
C GLY A 140 -12.05 -7.67 -3.79
N ILE A 141 -10.94 -8.35 -3.49
CA ILE A 141 -10.13 -8.15 -2.28
C ILE A 141 -8.69 -7.91 -2.70
N ALA A 142 -8.03 -6.91 -2.11
CA ALA A 142 -6.61 -6.64 -2.31
C ALA A 142 -5.92 -6.35 -0.97
N MET A 143 -4.75 -6.95 -0.76
CA MET A 143 -4.00 -6.88 0.49
C MET A 143 -2.50 -6.80 0.19
N THR A 144 -1.73 -6.17 1.07
CA THR A 144 -0.27 -6.21 1.03
C THR A 144 0.29 -6.11 2.44
N ASN A 145 1.46 -6.69 2.70
CA ASN A 145 2.20 -6.44 3.93
C ASN A 145 3.33 -5.43 3.70
N ALA A 146 3.76 -4.75 4.76
CA ALA A 146 4.78 -3.71 4.68
C ALA A 146 5.86 -3.90 5.74
N SER A 147 6.97 -3.17 5.61
CA SER A 147 8.03 -3.16 6.64
C SER A 147 7.48 -2.78 8.02
N ARG A 148 8.04 -3.38 9.08
CA ARG A 148 7.63 -3.14 10.47
C ARG A 148 7.52 -1.66 10.83
N LEU A 149 6.35 -1.28 11.33
CA LEU A 149 6.02 0.06 11.84
C LEU A 149 4.98 0.02 12.97
N VAL A 150 4.20 -1.06 13.05
CA VAL A 150 3.12 -1.27 14.02
C VAL A 150 3.59 -2.22 15.11
N VAL A 151 3.37 -1.82 16.36
CA VAL A 151 3.61 -2.62 17.56
C VAL A 151 2.41 -3.55 17.77
N PRO A 152 2.60 -4.88 17.83
CA PRO A 152 1.51 -5.80 18.15
C PRO A 152 0.81 -5.42 19.46
N MET A 153 -0.48 -5.73 19.57
CA MET A 153 -1.19 -5.54 20.83
C MET A 153 -0.46 -6.32 21.95
N PHE A 154 -0.17 -5.66 23.07
CA PHE A 154 0.64 -6.16 24.19
C PHE A 154 2.15 -6.32 23.93
N GLY A 155 2.64 -5.86 22.78
CA GLY A 155 4.07 -5.74 22.49
C GLY A 155 4.65 -4.38 22.88
N ARG A 156 5.97 -4.24 22.70
CA ARG A 156 6.70 -2.96 22.84
C ARG A 156 7.55 -2.59 21.62
N GLU A 157 7.78 -3.55 20.73
CA GLU A 157 8.59 -3.38 19.53
C GLU A 157 7.74 -3.57 18.27
N PRO A 158 8.03 -2.83 17.19
CA PRO A 158 7.30 -2.96 15.95
C PRO A 158 7.62 -4.31 15.31
N ARG A 159 6.57 -5.09 15.00
CA ARG A 159 6.69 -6.39 14.33
C ARG A 159 5.85 -6.49 13.06
N LEU A 160 4.89 -5.59 12.88
CA LEU A 160 3.89 -5.62 11.81
C LEU A 160 4.01 -4.37 10.94
N GLY A 161 3.70 -4.48 9.65
CA GLY A 161 3.49 -3.33 8.79
C GLY A 161 2.12 -2.70 9.01
N THR A 162 1.83 -1.64 8.25
CA THR A 162 0.50 -1.02 8.18
C THR A 162 -0.54 -1.89 7.47
N ASN A 163 -0.08 -2.91 6.75
CA ASN A 163 -0.80 -4.10 6.30
C ASN A 163 -2.26 -3.83 5.88
N PRO A 164 -2.50 -3.08 4.79
CA PRO A 164 -3.85 -2.68 4.41
C PRO A 164 -4.70 -3.84 3.88
N ILE A 165 -6.01 -3.64 3.99
CA ILE A 165 -7.06 -4.50 3.42
C ILE A 165 -8.00 -3.60 2.62
N ALA A 166 -8.18 -3.96 1.35
CA ALA A 166 -9.21 -3.40 0.51
C ALA A 166 -10.23 -4.46 0.11
N PHE A 167 -11.50 -4.07 0.09
CA PHE A 167 -12.63 -4.90 -0.34
C PHE A 167 -13.59 -4.03 -1.13
N ALA A 168 -14.05 -4.53 -2.28
CA ALA A 168 -15.03 -3.84 -3.09
C ALA A 168 -16.06 -4.81 -3.67
N VAL A 169 -17.30 -4.36 -3.79
CA VAL A 169 -18.38 -5.10 -4.44
C VAL A 169 -19.22 -4.17 -5.31
N PRO A 170 -19.65 -4.64 -6.51
CA PRO A 170 -20.52 -3.88 -7.37
C PRO A 170 -21.90 -3.70 -6.71
N THR A 171 -22.54 -2.56 -6.98
CA THR A 171 -23.94 -2.31 -6.62
C THR A 171 -24.71 -1.89 -7.87
N SER A 172 -26.00 -1.53 -7.73
CA SER A 172 -26.76 -0.94 -8.85
C SER A 172 -26.31 0.48 -9.22
N GLY A 173 -25.50 1.12 -8.38
CA GLY A 173 -24.87 2.41 -8.64
C GLY A 173 -23.37 2.34 -8.35
N GLU A 174 -22.86 3.28 -7.57
CA GLU A 174 -21.45 3.28 -7.15
C GLU A 174 -21.11 2.01 -6.35
N PRO A 175 -19.94 1.39 -6.58
CA PRO A 175 -19.52 0.21 -5.83
C PRO A 175 -19.33 0.56 -4.35
N PHE A 176 -19.59 -0.42 -3.47
CA PHE A 176 -19.11 -0.32 -2.10
C PHE A 176 -17.60 -0.55 -2.12
N VAL A 177 -16.84 0.34 -1.46
CA VAL A 177 -15.37 0.23 -1.37
C VAL A 177 -14.93 0.49 0.07
N LEU A 178 -14.25 -0.49 0.64
CA LEU A 178 -13.45 -0.38 1.85
C LEU A 178 -11.98 -0.38 1.43
N ASP A 179 -11.20 0.60 1.88
CA ASP A 179 -9.74 0.62 1.79
C ASP A 179 -9.17 1.15 3.10
N MET A 180 -8.55 0.28 3.89
CA MET A 180 -8.10 0.62 5.23
C MET A 180 -6.75 0.01 5.57
N SER A 181 -5.91 0.79 6.26
CA SER A 181 -4.78 0.23 7.00
C SER A 181 -5.28 -0.54 8.22
N THR A 182 -4.56 -1.58 8.62
CA THR A 182 -4.78 -2.28 9.90
C THR A 182 -4.06 -1.61 11.09
N SER A 183 -3.43 -0.46 10.86
CA SER A 183 -2.97 0.45 11.91
C SER A 183 -4.04 1.49 12.26
N THR A 184 -3.98 2.05 13.47
CA THR A 184 -4.94 3.08 13.92
C THR A 184 -4.91 4.33 13.04
N VAL A 185 -3.74 4.67 12.51
CA VAL A 185 -3.55 5.88 11.72
C VAL A 185 -2.40 5.69 10.73
N ALA A 186 -2.50 6.32 9.56
CA ALA A 186 -1.37 6.40 8.64
C ALA A 186 -0.24 7.27 9.22
N TRP A 187 1.02 6.84 9.03
CA TRP A 187 2.20 7.57 9.51
C TRP A 187 2.26 9.03 9.02
N GLY A 188 1.77 9.30 7.82
CA GLY A 188 1.70 10.67 7.28
C GLY A 188 0.93 11.65 8.19
N LYS A 189 -0.08 11.18 8.93
CA LYS A 189 -0.82 12.03 9.88
C LYS A 189 0.02 12.39 11.11
N ILE A 190 0.94 11.52 11.53
CA ILE A 190 1.93 11.82 12.58
C ILE A 190 2.88 12.92 12.08
N GLU A 191 3.37 12.83 10.84
CA GLU A 191 4.25 13.86 10.26
C GLU A 191 3.56 15.22 10.12
N ILE A 192 2.27 15.23 9.76
CA ILE A 192 1.47 16.46 9.73
C ILE A 192 1.38 17.08 11.12
N ALA A 193 1.08 16.27 12.15
CA ALA A 193 1.02 16.73 13.53
C ALA A 193 2.36 17.27 14.04
N ARG A 194 3.49 16.61 13.72
CA ARG A 194 4.85 17.10 14.01
C ARG A 194 5.12 18.47 13.41
N ARG A 195 4.80 18.66 12.12
CA ARG A 195 5.02 19.95 11.44
C ARG A 195 4.14 21.06 12.00
N ALA A 196 2.93 20.71 12.42
CA ALA A 196 1.99 21.66 13.03
C ALA A 196 2.29 21.93 14.51
N GLY A 197 3.15 21.14 15.16
CA GLY A 197 3.39 21.22 16.61
C GLY A 197 2.14 20.90 17.44
N LEU A 198 1.23 20.07 16.91
CA LEU A 198 -0.05 19.73 17.55
C LEU A 198 -0.01 18.31 18.13
N PRO A 199 -0.63 18.06 19.29
CA PRO A 199 -0.69 16.72 19.86
C PRO A 199 -1.47 15.76 18.97
N ILE A 200 -1.12 14.47 19.04
CA ILE A 200 -1.86 13.37 18.39
C ILE A 200 -2.85 12.74 19.38
N PRO A 201 -3.98 12.19 18.91
CA PRO A 201 -4.90 11.45 19.74
C PRO A 201 -4.24 10.26 20.46
N GLU A 202 -4.72 9.98 21.67
CA GLU A 202 -4.30 8.81 22.42
C GLU A 202 -4.54 7.52 21.62
N GLY A 203 -3.60 6.58 21.76
CA GLY A 203 -3.68 5.30 21.09
C GLY A 203 -3.26 5.33 19.62
N TRP A 204 -2.83 6.46 19.05
CA TRP A 204 -2.29 6.49 17.67
C TRP A 204 -0.88 5.92 17.57
N ALA A 205 -0.04 6.21 18.57
CA ALA A 205 1.37 5.89 18.52
C ALA A 205 1.94 5.54 19.90
N VAL A 206 3.11 4.92 19.87
CA VAL A 206 3.95 4.69 21.03
C VAL A 206 5.35 5.29 20.82
N ASP A 207 6.02 5.61 21.92
CA ASP A 207 7.39 6.11 21.96
C ASP A 207 8.43 5.00 21.69
N PRO A 208 9.75 5.30 21.72
CA PRO A 208 10.79 4.28 21.52
C PRO A 208 10.81 3.14 22.53
N ASP A 209 10.32 3.37 23.76
CA ASP A 209 10.25 2.37 24.84
C ASP A 209 8.95 1.55 24.80
N GLY A 210 8.04 1.88 23.88
CA GLY A 210 6.74 1.25 23.70
C GLY A 210 5.64 1.83 24.59
N GLY A 211 5.88 2.98 25.24
CA GLY A 211 4.89 3.72 26.02
C GLY A 211 3.93 4.50 25.12
N ALA A 212 2.65 4.60 25.52
CA ALA A 212 1.68 5.41 24.79
C ALA A 212 2.09 6.90 24.81
N THR A 213 1.96 7.58 23.67
CA THR A 213 2.31 9.01 23.58
C THR A 213 1.31 9.79 22.74
N THR A 214 1.06 11.02 23.16
CA THR A 214 0.31 12.04 22.41
C THR A 214 1.21 13.13 21.85
N ASP A 215 2.52 13.05 22.11
CA ASP A 215 3.51 13.96 21.53
C ASP A 215 3.96 13.40 20.16
N PRO A 216 3.67 14.11 19.05
CA PRO A 216 4.06 13.65 17.73
C PRO A 216 5.59 13.52 17.58
N HIS A 217 6.39 14.30 18.32
CA HIS A 217 7.86 14.22 18.25
C HIS A 217 8.43 13.00 18.98
N GLN A 218 7.72 12.48 19.98
CA GLN A 218 8.08 11.24 20.67
C GLN A 218 7.52 10.00 19.98
N ALA A 219 6.44 10.14 19.20
CA ALA A 219 5.86 9.04 18.44
C ALA A 219 6.90 8.32 17.57
N LYS A 220 7.12 7.04 17.82
CA LYS A 220 8.10 6.22 17.10
C LYS A 220 7.45 5.12 16.28
N TRP A 221 6.45 4.45 16.85
CA TRP A 221 5.74 3.34 16.22
C TRP A 221 4.24 3.57 16.27
N LEU A 222 3.52 2.91 15.36
CA LEU A 222 2.06 2.95 15.31
C LEU A 222 1.47 1.82 16.16
N THR A 223 0.20 2.00 16.52
CA THR A 223 -0.62 0.95 17.13
C THR A 223 -1.51 0.26 16.08
N PRO A 224 -1.99 -0.96 16.35
CA PRO A 224 -2.97 -1.64 15.50
C PRO A 224 -4.34 -0.97 15.61
N LEU A 225 -5.17 -1.09 14.57
CA LEU A 225 -6.53 -0.53 14.54
C LEU A 225 -7.31 -0.88 15.81
N GLY A 226 -7.90 0.15 16.41
CA GLY A 226 -8.45 0.11 17.76
C GLY A 226 -7.50 0.70 18.79
N GLY A 227 -6.26 1.03 18.44
CA GLY A 227 -5.34 1.79 19.28
C GLY A 227 -4.90 1.03 20.54
N THR A 228 -5.57 1.34 21.65
CA THR A 228 -5.27 0.79 22.97
C THR A 228 -5.98 -0.55 23.22
N ARG A 229 -5.73 -1.15 24.39
CA ARG A 229 -6.40 -2.38 24.82
C ARG A 229 -7.91 -2.17 24.96
N GLU A 230 -8.27 -1.04 25.58
CA GLU A 230 -9.62 -0.65 25.97
C GLU A 230 -10.47 -0.37 24.73
N LEU A 231 -9.84 0.14 23.66
CA LEU A 231 -10.47 0.46 22.39
C LEU A 231 -10.40 -0.69 21.35
N ALA A 232 -10.16 -1.91 21.83
CA ALA A 232 -10.16 -3.14 21.04
C ALA A 232 -9.02 -3.25 19.99
N GLY A 233 -7.82 -2.71 20.28
CA GLY A 233 -6.62 -2.83 19.44
C GLY A 233 -6.22 -4.26 19.06
N HIS A 234 -6.64 -5.27 19.84
CA HIS A 234 -6.45 -6.68 19.51
C HIS A 234 -7.14 -7.10 18.19
N LYS A 235 -8.22 -6.42 17.78
CA LYS A 235 -8.91 -6.69 16.50
C LYS A 235 -8.05 -6.25 15.33
N GLY A 236 -7.52 -5.03 15.37
CA GLY A 236 -6.57 -4.53 14.37
C GLY A 236 -5.30 -5.35 14.31
N TYR A 237 -4.80 -5.80 15.47
CA TYR A 237 -3.67 -6.74 15.53
C TYR A 237 -3.97 -8.04 14.79
N GLY A 238 -5.13 -8.67 15.04
CA GLY A 238 -5.54 -9.88 14.33
C GLY A 238 -5.62 -9.71 12.81
N LEU A 239 -6.20 -8.59 12.35
CA LEU A 239 -6.26 -8.25 10.92
C LEU A 239 -4.87 -8.03 10.32
N ALA A 240 -3.98 -7.31 11.02
CA ALA A 240 -2.62 -7.05 10.57
C ALA A 240 -1.80 -8.35 10.44
N MET A 241 -1.96 -9.28 11.38
CA MET A 241 -1.35 -10.61 11.34
C MET A 241 -1.87 -11.46 10.18
N MET A 242 -3.18 -11.45 9.95
CA MET A 242 -3.78 -12.16 8.81
C MET A 242 -3.17 -11.68 7.50
N VAL A 243 -3.08 -10.36 7.28
CA VAL A 243 -2.43 -9.79 6.10
C VAL A 243 -0.97 -10.20 6.00
N ASP A 244 -0.21 -10.13 7.10
CA ASP A 244 1.22 -10.46 7.09
C ASP A 244 1.47 -11.93 6.73
N ILE A 245 0.60 -12.84 7.17
CA ILE A 245 0.68 -14.26 6.84
C ILE A 245 0.32 -14.50 5.38
N LEU A 246 -0.79 -13.90 4.90
CA LEU A 246 -1.31 -14.13 3.55
C LEU A 246 -0.38 -13.53 2.48
N CYS A 247 0.09 -12.30 2.68
CA CYS A 247 0.95 -11.60 1.72
C CYS A 247 2.43 -11.96 1.87
N GLY A 248 2.87 -12.26 3.10
CA GLY A 248 4.21 -12.69 3.43
C GLY A 248 4.43 -14.19 3.15
N PRO A 249 4.54 -15.05 4.19
CA PRO A 249 4.90 -16.46 4.02
C PRO A 249 4.03 -17.26 3.06
N LEU A 250 2.70 -17.08 3.06
CA LEU A 250 1.82 -17.80 2.15
C LEU A 250 2.04 -17.38 0.70
N GLY A 251 2.28 -16.08 0.48
CA GLY A 251 2.58 -15.52 -0.84
C GLY A 251 4.01 -15.80 -1.33
N GLY A 252 4.86 -16.42 -0.50
CA GLY A 252 6.26 -16.65 -0.80
C GLY A 252 7.15 -15.40 -0.61
N ASN A 253 6.71 -14.45 0.21
CA ASN A 253 7.45 -13.23 0.57
C ASN A 253 7.92 -13.25 2.03
N ALA A 254 8.80 -12.31 2.37
CA ALA A 254 9.11 -11.98 3.75
C ALA A 254 7.88 -11.45 4.51
N TRP A 255 7.79 -11.76 5.80
CA TRP A 255 6.84 -11.11 6.71
C TRP A 255 7.39 -9.75 7.20
N SER A 256 6.54 -8.89 7.76
CA SER A 256 6.80 -7.47 8.03
C SER A 256 8.12 -7.18 8.75
N ASN A 257 8.51 -8.02 9.72
CA ASN A 257 9.74 -7.85 10.50
C ASN A 257 11.04 -8.17 9.73
N ARG A 258 10.92 -8.80 8.56
CA ARG A 258 12.04 -9.15 7.68
C ARG A 258 12.12 -8.27 6.41
N ILE A 259 11.13 -7.40 6.20
CA ILE A 259 11.14 -6.43 5.11
C ILE A 259 11.94 -5.20 5.56
N ALA A 260 12.95 -4.82 4.78
CA ALA A 260 13.73 -3.61 5.02
C ALA A 260 12.84 -2.37 4.99
N ARG A 261 13.06 -1.42 5.90
CA ARG A 261 12.29 -0.16 5.85
C ARG A 261 12.71 0.64 4.62
N PRO A 262 11.81 1.47 4.04
CA PRO A 262 12.10 2.22 2.82
C PRO A 262 13.39 3.05 2.85
N MET A 263 13.78 3.57 4.02
CA MET A 263 14.99 4.39 4.20
C MET A 263 16.26 3.55 4.44
N GLU A 264 16.12 2.27 4.73
CA GLU A 264 17.22 1.32 5.03
C GLU A 264 17.48 0.37 3.87
N GLN A 265 16.62 0.37 2.85
CA GLN A 265 16.69 -0.57 1.74
C GLN A 265 17.81 -0.17 0.77
N THR A 266 18.81 -1.05 0.65
CA THR A 266 19.95 -0.90 -0.27
C THR A 266 19.92 -1.89 -1.43
N GLU A 267 19.06 -2.90 -1.35
CA GLU A 267 18.90 -3.96 -2.36
C GLU A 267 17.42 -4.17 -2.71
N PRO A 268 17.09 -4.71 -3.90
CA PRO A 268 15.73 -5.06 -4.28
C PRO A 268 15.06 -6.00 -3.27
N THR A 269 13.73 -5.94 -3.17
CA THR A 269 12.96 -6.81 -2.26
C THR A 269 13.08 -8.28 -2.67
N GLY A 270 13.60 -9.13 -1.78
CA GLY A 270 13.68 -10.59 -1.97
C GLY A 270 12.35 -11.33 -1.81
#